data_AF-A0A0W8DC24-F1
#
_entry.id   AF-A0A0W8DC24-F1
#
_cell.length_a   1.000
_cell.length_b   1.000
_cell.length_c   1.000
_cell.angle_alpha   90.00
_cell.angle_beta   90.00
_cell.angle_gamma   90.00
#
_symmetry.space_group_name_H-M   'P 1'
#
loop_
_entity.id
_entity.type
_entity.pdbx_description
1 polymer ?
#
loop_
_entity_poly.entity_id
_entity_poly.type
_entity_poly.pdbx_seq_one_letter_code
_entity_poly.pdbx_strand_id
1 'polypeptide(L)'
;MESPGTARVLEVENHPGAEKRSLRSHRAVDDIADINDEEGEERRGGANLFASWKLNEMLSGVKEFKRYKNLKAYGYTPSTLQTKLKKLYGSKYKDLWERYSANYYTI
;
A
#
# COMPACT_ATOMS: atom_id res chain seq x y z
N MET A 1 23.82 -19.83 50.22
CA MET A 1 24.22 -19.76 48.79
C MET A 1 23.19 -20.55 48.00
N GLU A 2 22.61 -19.90 47.01
CA GLU A 2 21.38 -20.24 46.29
C GLU A 2 21.38 -21.60 45.59
N SER A 3 20.20 -22.22 45.60
CA SER A 3 19.81 -23.28 44.67
C SER A 3 19.42 -22.71 43.31
N PRO A 4 19.83 -23.36 42.23
CA PRO A 4 19.00 -23.53 41.04
C PRO A 4 18.92 -25.04 40.72
N GLY A 5 17.88 -25.59 40.13
CA GLY A 5 16.76 -25.02 39.40
C GLY A 5 16.23 -26.12 38.49
N THR A 6 15.02 -26.58 38.80
CA THR A 6 13.92 -26.83 37.86
C THR A 6 14.12 -27.85 36.71
N ALA A 7 13.41 -28.97 36.90
CA ALA A 7 12.63 -29.75 35.94
C ALA A 7 13.28 -30.19 34.61
N ARG A 8 13.57 -31.49 34.52
CA ARG A 8 13.86 -32.20 33.28
C ARG A 8 12.57 -32.33 32.47
N VAL A 9 12.61 -31.64 31.33
CA VAL A 9 11.96 -31.85 30.02
C VAL A 9 11.13 -33.12 29.89
N LEU A 10 9.86 -32.91 29.53
CA LEU A 10 8.89 -33.90 29.08
C LEU A 10 9.40 -34.57 27.79
N GLU A 11 9.65 -35.88 27.84
CA GLU A 11 9.91 -36.70 26.66
C GLU A 11 8.62 -36.76 25.82
N VAL A 12 8.71 -36.31 24.57
CA VAL A 12 7.70 -36.56 23.53
C VAL A 12 8.31 -37.52 22.51
N GLU A 13 7.71 -38.71 22.50
CA GLU A 13 8.01 -39.83 21.63
C GLU A 13 7.90 -39.47 20.14
N ASN A 14 8.68 -40.21 19.34
CA ASN A 14 9.02 -39.92 17.96
C ASN A 14 8.16 -40.73 16.97
N HIS A 15 7.67 -40.02 15.92
CA HIS A 15 7.03 -40.47 14.65
C HIS A 15 5.50 -40.65 14.66
N PRO A 16 4.76 -40.47 13.53
CA PRO A 16 5.18 -40.28 12.12
C PRO A 16 4.47 -39.12 11.37
N GLY A 17 5.02 -38.68 10.23
CA GLY A 17 4.31 -37.82 9.26
C GLY A 17 4.80 -36.38 9.24
N ALA A 18 5.97 -36.15 8.64
CA ALA A 18 6.44 -34.81 8.32
C ALA A 18 5.53 -34.21 7.23
N GLU A 19 4.43 -33.58 7.64
CA GLU A 19 3.65 -32.68 6.79
C GLU A 19 4.55 -31.48 6.46
N LYS A 20 5.30 -31.60 5.37
CA LYS A 20 6.15 -30.53 4.85
C LYS A 20 5.23 -29.43 4.35
N ARG A 21 4.92 -28.46 5.23
CA ARG A 21 4.34 -27.17 4.84
C ARG A 21 5.35 -26.43 3.97
N SER A 22 5.36 -26.77 2.69
CA SER A 22 6.16 -26.07 1.70
C SER A 22 5.59 -24.66 1.56
N LEU A 23 6.32 -23.67 2.07
CA LEU A 23 6.08 -22.28 1.70
C LEU A 23 6.18 -22.22 0.17
N ARG A 24 5.09 -21.82 -0.49
CA ARG A 24 5.06 -21.61 -1.94
C ARG A 24 6.27 -20.78 -2.35
N SER A 25 7.22 -21.41 -3.02
CA SER A 25 8.34 -20.74 -3.65
C SER A 25 7.78 -19.95 -4.84
N HIS A 26 7.90 -18.63 -4.80
CA HIS A 26 7.64 -17.78 -5.95
C HIS A 26 8.72 -18.05 -6.99
N ARG A 27 8.42 -18.93 -7.96
CA ARG A 27 9.11 -18.94 -9.24
C ARG A 27 8.68 -17.66 -9.95
N ALA A 28 9.62 -16.76 -10.21
CA ALA A 28 9.40 -15.59 -11.05
C ALA A 28 8.94 -16.10 -12.43
N VAL A 29 7.64 -15.99 -12.67
CA VAL A 29 7.08 -16.18 -14.01
C VAL A 29 7.22 -14.82 -14.66
N ASP A 30 8.28 -14.72 -15.43
CA ASP A 30 8.54 -13.69 -16.44
C ASP A 30 7.41 -13.76 -17.46
N ASP A 31 6.29 -13.04 -17.23
CA ASP A 31 5.34 -12.61 -18.28
C ASP A 31 4.14 -11.80 -17.76
N ILE A 32 4.38 -10.75 -16.99
CA ILE A 32 3.56 -9.54 -17.09
C ILE A 32 4.57 -8.42 -17.01
N ALA A 33 4.56 -7.52 -17.99
CA ALA A 33 5.38 -6.32 -18.01
C ALA A 33 5.25 -5.60 -16.66
N ASP A 34 6.19 -5.92 -15.78
CA ASP A 34 6.47 -5.29 -14.52
C ASP A 34 7.02 -3.93 -14.90
N ILE A 35 6.10 -3.00 -15.17
CA ILE A 35 6.38 -1.60 -14.95
C ILE A 35 6.57 -1.50 -13.44
N ASN A 36 7.81 -1.77 -13.06
CA ASN A 36 8.43 -1.62 -11.77
C ASN A 36 8.28 -0.15 -11.36
N ASP A 37 7.06 0.19 -10.95
CA ASP A 37 6.65 1.52 -10.54
C ASP A 37 6.73 1.58 -9.04
N GLU A 38 7.95 1.60 -8.51
CA GLU A 38 8.28 2.02 -7.15
C GLU A 38 7.17 1.72 -6.12
N GLU A 39 6.69 0.46 -6.10
CA GLU A 39 5.54 0.05 -5.27
C GLU A 39 5.94 -0.02 -3.78
N GLY A 40 7.22 0.25 -3.49
CA GLY A 40 7.77 0.40 -2.14
C GLY A 40 7.63 1.80 -1.52
N GLU A 41 7.14 2.80 -2.25
CA GLU A 41 7.09 4.20 -1.80
C GLU A 41 5.80 4.57 -1.03
N GLU A 42 4.78 3.72 -0.99
CA GLU A 42 3.60 3.94 -0.15
C GLU A 42 3.82 3.38 1.25
N ARG A 43 4.78 3.99 1.97
CA ARG A 43 4.99 3.74 3.41
C ARG A 43 3.66 3.85 4.17
N ARG A 44 3.44 2.95 5.14
CA ARG A 44 2.32 2.98 6.10
C ARG A 44 2.03 4.44 6.51
N GLY A 45 0.85 4.94 6.15
CA GLY A 45 0.39 6.29 6.49
C GLY A 45 0.27 7.26 5.30
N GLY A 46 0.54 6.83 4.07
CA GLY A 46 0.29 7.67 2.89
C GLY A 46 1.17 8.92 2.82
N ALA A 47 2.38 8.87 3.40
CA ALA A 47 3.27 10.02 3.57
C ALA A 47 3.51 10.80 2.26
N ASN A 48 3.56 10.11 1.12
CA ASN A 48 3.79 10.71 -0.20
C ASN A 48 2.51 10.84 -1.06
N LEU A 49 1.31 10.64 -0.51
CA LEU A 49 0.06 10.66 -1.28
C LEU A 49 -0.21 12.04 -1.94
N PHE A 50 0.27 13.11 -1.32
CA PHE A 50 0.13 14.49 -1.80
C PHE A 50 1.46 15.09 -2.29
N ALA A 51 2.48 14.28 -2.54
CA ALA A 51 3.73 14.78 -3.08
C ALA A 51 3.47 15.50 -4.41
N SER A 52 4.06 16.69 -4.59
CA SER A 52 3.77 17.55 -5.74
C SER A 52 4.09 16.88 -7.08
N TRP A 53 5.17 16.09 -7.14
CA TRP A 53 5.52 15.31 -8.33
C TRP A 53 4.43 14.28 -8.66
N LYS A 54 3.84 13.63 -7.64
CA LYS A 54 2.76 12.67 -7.85
C LYS A 54 1.50 13.33 -8.39
N LEU A 55 1.15 14.49 -7.85
CA LEU A 55 0.00 15.28 -8.31
C LEU A 55 0.23 15.80 -9.74
N ASN A 56 1.45 16.20 -10.09
CA ASN A 56 1.77 16.60 -11.46
C ASN A 56 1.62 15.43 -12.45
N GLU A 57 2.07 14.22 -12.11
CA GLU A 57 1.86 13.03 -12.95
C GLU A 57 0.37 12.74 -13.17
N MET A 58 -0.43 12.88 -12.11
CA MET A 58 -1.89 12.72 -12.22
C MET A 58 -2.51 13.77 -13.16
N LEU A 59 -2.04 15.02 -13.15
CA LEU A 59 -2.51 16.05 -14.09
C LEU A 59 -2.17 15.70 -15.54
N SER A 60 -1.00 15.10 -15.75
CA SER A 60 -0.58 14.56 -17.05
C SER A 60 -1.34 13.28 -17.45
N GLY A 61 -2.25 12.77 -16.61
CA GLY A 61 -3.02 11.54 -16.85
C GLY A 61 -2.25 10.25 -16.55
N VAL A 62 -0.98 10.35 -16.15
CA VAL A 62 -0.14 9.20 -15.84
C VAL A 62 -0.58 8.62 -14.50
N LYS A 63 -1.03 7.35 -14.51
CA LYS A 63 -1.47 6.60 -13.32
C LYS A 63 -2.57 7.31 -12.52
N GLU A 64 -3.31 8.22 -13.15
CA GLU A 64 -4.36 9.04 -12.52
C GLU A 64 -5.38 8.16 -11.77
N PHE A 65 -5.97 7.19 -12.47
CA PHE A 65 -6.96 6.27 -11.88
C PHE A 65 -6.37 5.35 -10.79
N LYS A 66 -5.12 4.87 -10.94
CA LYS A 66 -4.45 4.07 -9.90
C LYS A 66 -4.34 4.90 -8.61
N ARG A 67 -3.95 6.16 -8.72
CA ARG A 67 -3.79 7.06 -7.56
C ARG A 67 -5.10 7.52 -6.97
N TYR A 68 -6.14 7.71 -7.77
CA TYR A 68 -7.49 7.93 -7.27
C TYR A 68 -8.02 6.75 -6.45
N LYS A 69 -7.76 5.50 -6.88
CA LYS A 69 -8.09 4.32 -6.06
C LYS A 69 -7.35 4.32 -4.73
N ASN A 70 -6.05 4.66 -4.73
CA ASN A 70 -5.29 4.78 -3.49
C ASN A 70 -5.86 5.86 -2.57
N LEU A 71 -6.11 7.07 -3.09
CA LEU A 71 -6.75 8.16 -2.34
C LEU A 71 -8.07 7.71 -1.70
N LYS A 72 -8.91 6.98 -2.44
CA LYS A 72 -10.17 6.43 -1.93
C LYS A 72 -9.95 5.38 -0.84
N ALA A 73 -8.99 4.47 -1.03
CA ALA A 73 -8.61 3.47 -0.03
C ALA A 73 -8.08 4.10 1.27
N TYR A 74 -7.41 5.26 1.17
CA TYR A 74 -7.00 6.08 2.31
C TYR A 74 -8.13 6.95 2.91
N GLY A 75 -9.37 6.84 2.40
CA GLY A 75 -10.55 7.50 2.96
C GLY A 75 -10.78 8.94 2.46
N TYR A 76 -10.08 9.39 1.41
CA TYR A 76 -10.28 10.72 0.86
C TYR A 76 -11.54 10.78 -0.01
N THR A 77 -12.56 11.49 0.44
CA THR A 77 -13.71 11.92 -0.39
C THR A 77 -13.33 13.13 -1.25
N PRO A 78 -14.07 13.45 -2.33
CA PRO A 78 -13.77 14.59 -3.18
C PRO A 78 -13.67 15.92 -2.40
N SER A 79 -14.57 16.16 -1.44
CA SER A 79 -14.56 17.35 -0.59
C SER A 79 -13.31 17.43 0.31
N THR A 80 -12.90 16.30 0.89
CA THR A 80 -11.68 16.26 1.73
C THR A 80 -10.42 16.45 0.88
N LEU A 81 -10.38 15.86 -0.31
CA LEU A 81 -9.28 16.04 -1.26
C LEU A 81 -9.16 17.50 -1.70
N GLN A 82 -10.27 18.12 -2.10
CA GLN A 82 -10.31 19.54 -2.47
C GLN A 82 -9.76 20.42 -1.35
N THR A 83 -10.24 20.22 -0.12
CA THR A 83 -9.81 21.01 1.05
C THR A 83 -8.31 20.82 1.32
N LYS A 84 -7.83 19.58 1.24
CA LYS A 84 -6.41 19.26 1.45
C LYS A 84 -5.52 19.90 0.38
N LEU A 85 -5.88 19.77 -0.89
CA LEU A 85 -5.13 20.36 -2.01
C LEU A 85 -5.16 21.89 -1.97
N LYS A 86 -6.31 22.50 -1.67
CA LYS A 86 -6.43 23.95 -1.53
C LYS A 86 -5.55 24.49 -0.40
N LYS A 87 -5.46 23.76 0.72
CA LYS A 87 -4.59 24.13 1.85
C LYS A 87 -3.09 24.04 1.50
N LEU A 88 -2.68 23.02 0.74
CA LEU A 88 -1.27 22.77 0.42
C LEU A 88 -0.77 23.57 -0.79
N TYR A 89 -1.62 23.76 -1.80
CA TYR A 89 -1.22 24.21 -3.14
C TYR A 89 -2.16 25.25 -3.74
N GLY A 90 -3.13 25.76 -2.97
CA GLY A 90 -4.14 26.68 -3.49
C GLY A 90 -4.94 26.09 -4.64
N SER A 91 -5.10 26.84 -5.72
CA SER A 91 -5.90 26.42 -6.88
C SER A 91 -5.12 25.60 -7.93
N LYS A 92 -3.83 25.31 -7.71
CA LYS A 92 -2.96 24.66 -8.71
C LYS A 92 -3.51 23.32 -9.21
N TYR A 93 -4.03 22.51 -8.29
CA TYR A 93 -4.55 21.17 -8.57
C TYR A 93 -6.08 21.14 -8.57
N LYS A 94 -6.73 22.22 -9.02
CA LYS A 94 -8.19 22.30 -9.07
C LYS A 94 -8.78 21.18 -9.92
N ASP A 95 -8.18 20.99 -11.09
CA ASP A 95 -8.59 20.01 -12.08
C ASP A 95 -8.56 18.56 -11.56
N LEU A 96 -7.58 18.21 -10.70
CA LEU A 96 -7.48 16.87 -10.11
C LEU A 96 -8.68 16.52 -9.22
N TRP A 97 -9.11 17.42 -8.33
CA TRP A 97 -10.24 17.09 -7.46
C TRP A 97 -11.56 17.13 -8.22
N GLU A 98 -11.68 17.92 -9.29
CA GLU A 98 -12.85 17.92 -10.18
C GLU A 98 -12.96 16.58 -10.95
N ARG A 99 -11.87 16.11 -11.55
CA ARG A 99 -11.82 14.79 -12.19
C ARG A 99 -12.03 13.64 -11.21
N TYR A 100 -11.42 13.72 -10.02
CA TYR A 100 -11.65 12.75 -8.97
C TYR A 100 -13.12 12.71 -8.55
N SER A 101 -13.75 13.87 -8.39
CA SER A 101 -15.19 13.97 -8.07
C SER A 101 -16.06 13.33 -9.15
N ALA A 102 -15.76 13.59 -10.42
CA ALA A 102 -16.50 13.01 -11.54
C ALA A 102 -16.38 11.47 -11.60
N ASN A 103 -15.25 10.93 -11.18
CA ASN A 103 -14.97 9.49 -11.22
C ASN A 103 -15.14 8.78 -9.86
N TYR A 104 -15.49 9.49 -8.78
CA TYR A 104 -15.41 8.97 -7.41
C TYR A 104 -16.25 7.71 -7.17
N TYR A 105 -17.43 7.65 -7.79
CA TYR A 105 -18.36 6.53 -7.66
C TYR A 105 -18.10 5.40 -8.67
N THR A 106 -17.27 5.64 -9.68
CA THR A 106 -16.95 4.65 -10.72
C THR A 106 -15.65 3.91 -10.45
N ILE A 107 -14.74 4.50 -9.67
CA ILE A 107 -13.43 3.93 -9.30
C ILE A 107 -13.46 3.04 -8.07
#